data_AF-A0A948K973-F1
#
_entry.id   AF-A0A948K973-F1
#
_cell.length_a   1.000
_cell.length_b   1.000
_cell.length_c   1.000
_cell.angle_alpha   90.00
_cell.angle_beta   90.00
_cell.angle_gamma   90.00
#
_symmetry.space_group_name_H-M   'P 1'
#
loop_
_entity.id
_entity.type
_entity.pdbx_description
1 polymer ?
#
loop_
_entity_poly.entity_id
_entity_poly.type
_entity_poly.pdbx_seq_one_letter_code
_entity_poly.pdbx_strand_id
1 'polypeptide(L)'
;MDLDTHLTMELVTTTPTPILMRILGFCFGADDINVTSPERVKGPYYGVLTDSVLRMFHYFRDGDYDMRKLNEEIRYAYQQDEQFWWEMTGASEAKQEDFEFGNQAAAIFVWQEQYCSGALSMGLEPEEYHPEMQKLLIYKYIWLPLFPEETLPGYQPPASGYLPHFDRLLAESNSGKHDWIRRIKK
;
A
#
# COMPACT_ATOMS: atom_id res chain seq x y z
N MET A 1 26.35 14.73 38.74
CA MET A 1 24.89 14.67 38.55
C MET A 1 24.73 13.76 37.34
N ASP A 2 24.60 12.47 37.61
CA ASP A 2 24.33 11.45 36.60
C ASP A 2 22.94 11.71 36.05
N LEU A 3 22.85 11.98 34.75
CA LEU A 3 21.63 11.88 33.98
C LEU A 3 21.79 10.70 33.02
N ASP A 4 22.09 9.57 33.62
CA ASP A 4 22.06 8.28 32.96
C ASP A 4 20.60 7.83 32.86
N THR A 5 20.32 7.06 31.82
CA THR A 5 19.29 6.01 31.84
C THR A 5 17.81 6.33 31.60
N HIS A 6 17.39 7.28 30.74
CA HIS A 6 16.02 7.20 30.18
C HIS A 6 15.93 7.73 28.74
N LEU A 7 16.06 6.81 27.76
CA LEU A 7 15.31 6.72 26.49
C LEU A 7 16.06 6.02 25.35
N THR A 8 17.15 5.30 25.64
CA THR A 8 17.63 4.22 24.75
C THR A 8 16.94 2.91 25.11
N MET A 9 15.69 2.78 24.68
CA MET A 9 15.10 1.47 24.42
C MET A 9 14.67 1.48 22.95
N GLU A 10 15.66 1.60 22.07
CA GLU A 10 15.54 0.96 20.76
C GLU A 10 15.34 -0.53 21.05
N LEU A 11 14.09 -0.98 20.97
CA LEU A 11 13.77 -2.37 20.71
C LEU A 11 14.38 -2.68 19.33
N VAL A 12 15.69 -2.92 19.29
CA VAL A 12 16.36 -3.58 18.18
C VAL A 12 15.82 -5.01 18.20
N THR A 13 14.67 -5.20 17.58
CA THR A 13 14.16 -6.52 17.24
C THR A 13 15.23 -7.14 16.35
N THR A 14 15.88 -8.19 16.84
CA THR A 14 17.00 -8.89 16.19
C THR A 14 16.59 -9.63 14.91
N THR A 15 15.32 -9.57 14.54
CA THR A 15 14.79 -10.09 13.28
C THR A 15 15.03 -9.05 12.19
N PRO A 16 15.79 -9.36 11.13
CA PRO A 16 15.92 -8.46 10.00
C PRO A 16 14.53 -8.14 9.43
N THR A 17 14.25 -6.86 9.21
CA THR A 17 13.00 -6.40 8.62
C THR A 17 12.69 -7.18 7.34
N PRO A 18 11.46 -7.70 7.17
CA PRO A 18 11.05 -8.39 5.96
C PRO A 18 11.39 -7.59 4.72
N ILE A 19 11.79 -8.29 3.65
CA ILE A 19 12.13 -7.72 2.36
C ILE A 19 10.99 -6.87 1.85
N LEU A 20 9.77 -7.42 1.92
CA LEU A 20 8.57 -6.75 1.45
C LEU A 20 8.38 -5.39 2.14
N MET A 21 8.58 -5.33 3.46
CA MET A 21 8.49 -4.08 4.22
C MET A 21 9.56 -3.06 3.83
N ARG A 22 10.78 -3.51 3.50
CA ARG A 22 11.85 -2.64 3.02
C ARG A 22 11.53 -2.06 1.64
N ILE A 23 10.99 -2.87 0.73
CA ILE A 23 10.55 -2.41 -0.61
C ILE A 23 9.42 -1.40 -0.47
N LEU A 24 8.42 -1.69 0.37
CA LEU A 24 7.31 -0.81 0.64
C LEU A 24 7.77 0.53 1.23
N GLY A 25 8.59 0.49 2.29
CA GLY A 25 9.13 1.70 2.91
C GLY A 25 10.02 2.52 1.98
N PHE A 26 10.79 1.89 1.09
CA PHE A 26 11.61 2.62 0.13
C PHE A 26 10.78 3.23 -1.01
N CYS A 27 9.86 2.44 -1.59
CA CYS A 27 9.10 2.87 -2.78
C CYS A 27 7.96 3.84 -2.43
N PHE A 28 7.42 3.75 -1.22
CA PHE A 28 6.21 4.47 -0.82
C PHE A 28 6.28 5.01 0.63
N GLY A 29 7.47 5.17 1.21
CA GLY A 29 7.64 5.79 2.53
C GLY A 29 7.60 7.33 2.50
N ALA A 30 7.37 7.92 3.67
CA ALA A 30 7.06 9.34 3.86
C ALA A 30 8.20 10.31 3.53
N ASP A 31 9.47 9.90 3.68
CA ASP A 31 10.59 10.85 3.70
C ASP A 31 11.19 11.20 2.33
N ASP A 32 10.86 10.45 1.27
CA ASP A 32 11.52 10.62 -0.04
C ASP A 32 10.56 10.64 -1.24
N ILE A 33 9.42 11.30 -1.04
CA ILE A 33 8.44 11.56 -2.10
C ILE A 33 8.91 12.71 -3.02
N ASN A 34 10.04 12.49 -3.68
CA ASN A 34 10.32 13.10 -4.98
C ASN A 34 9.49 12.46 -6.11
N VAL A 35 8.72 11.41 -5.81
CA VAL A 35 8.02 10.55 -6.77
C VAL A 35 6.49 10.71 -6.77
N THR A 36 5.85 11.20 -5.71
CA THR A 36 4.38 11.16 -5.57
C THR A 36 3.72 12.49 -5.17
N SER A 37 4.25 13.62 -5.62
CA SER A 37 3.40 14.83 -5.69
C SER A 37 2.57 14.74 -6.97
N PRO A 38 1.23 14.67 -6.90
CA PRO A 38 0.36 14.68 -8.09
C PRO A 38 0.61 15.91 -8.98
N GLU A 39 1.09 17.00 -8.40
CA GLU A 39 1.46 18.24 -9.09
C GLU A 39 2.72 18.09 -9.95
N ARG A 40 3.58 17.10 -9.65
CA ARG A 40 4.83 16.82 -10.38
C ARG A 40 4.68 15.72 -11.45
N VAL A 41 3.61 14.93 -11.42
CA VAL A 41 3.36 13.84 -12.39
C VAL A 41 2.37 14.29 -13.45
N LYS A 42 2.85 14.66 -14.64
CA LYS A 42 2.00 14.93 -15.81
C LYS A 42 1.61 13.62 -16.51
N GLY A 43 0.58 12.95 -16.02
CA GLY A 43 0.03 11.72 -16.60
C GLY A 43 -0.64 10.82 -15.57
N PRO A 44 -1.24 9.68 -15.97
CA PRO A 44 -1.71 8.67 -15.02
C PRO A 44 -0.53 8.20 -14.14
N TYR A 45 -0.79 8.08 -12.84
CA TYR A 45 0.16 7.69 -11.78
C TYR A 45 0.86 6.35 -12.07
N TYR A 46 0.22 5.52 -12.91
CA TYR A 46 0.72 4.26 -13.48
C TYR A 46 2.18 4.29 -13.97
N GLY A 47 2.59 5.32 -14.72
CA GLY A 47 3.94 5.34 -15.31
C GLY A 47 5.07 5.52 -14.28
N VAL A 48 4.79 6.25 -13.21
CA VAL A 48 5.80 6.66 -12.23
C VAL A 48 5.98 5.61 -11.13
N LEU A 49 4.89 4.98 -10.69
CA LEU A 49 4.97 3.90 -9.69
C LEU A 49 5.63 2.65 -10.28
N THR A 50 5.27 2.25 -11.50
CA THR A 50 5.93 1.12 -12.18
C THR A 50 7.41 1.38 -12.41
N ASP A 51 7.78 2.58 -12.89
CA ASP A 51 9.19 2.92 -13.14
C ASP A 51 10.00 2.96 -11.84
N SER A 52 9.46 3.51 -10.74
CA SER A 52 10.13 3.52 -9.44
C SER A 52 10.34 2.12 -8.87
N VAL A 53 9.33 1.26 -8.95
CA VAL A 53 9.45 -0.13 -8.48
C VAL A 53 10.44 -0.90 -9.36
N LEU A 54 10.41 -0.73 -10.69
CA LEU A 54 11.36 -1.37 -11.60
C LEU A 54 12.80 -0.85 -11.42
N ARG A 55 13.00 0.46 -11.23
CA ARG A 55 14.31 1.04 -10.92
C ARG A 55 14.88 0.50 -9.62
N MET A 56 14.03 0.36 -8.61
CA MET A 56 14.44 -0.28 -7.36
C MET A 56 14.76 -1.74 -7.55
N PHE A 57 14.01 -2.47 -8.37
CA PHE A 57 14.40 -3.83 -8.72
C PHE A 57 15.70 -3.91 -9.49
N HIS A 58 15.98 -2.97 -10.38
CA HIS A 58 17.30 -2.87 -11.01
C HIS A 58 18.40 -2.60 -9.99
N TYR A 59 18.18 -1.67 -9.05
CA TYR A 59 19.10 -1.40 -7.94
C TYR A 59 19.30 -2.61 -7.02
N PHE A 60 18.23 -3.37 -6.73
CA PHE A 60 18.25 -4.55 -5.88
C PHE A 60 18.83 -5.78 -6.56
N ARG A 61 18.69 -5.92 -7.88
CA ARG A 61 19.27 -7.01 -8.67
C ARG A 61 20.80 -6.98 -8.62
N ASP A 62 21.39 -5.80 -8.51
CA ASP A 62 22.84 -5.61 -8.42
C ASP A 62 23.39 -5.80 -6.98
N GLY A 63 22.50 -5.98 -5.98
CA GLY A 63 22.81 -5.98 -4.55
C GLY A 63 22.67 -7.32 -3.81
N ASP A 64 22.64 -8.46 -4.52
CA ASP A 64 22.61 -9.82 -3.91
C ASP A 64 21.35 -10.11 -3.07
N TYR A 65 20.18 -9.73 -3.58
CA TYR A 65 18.92 -9.89 -2.87
C TYR A 65 18.22 -11.24 -3.16
N ASP A 66 17.80 -11.97 -2.11
CA ASP A 66 17.15 -13.29 -2.26
C ASP A 66 15.71 -13.15 -2.78
N MET A 67 15.57 -13.18 -4.11
CA MET A 67 14.28 -13.14 -4.81
C MET A 67 13.34 -14.28 -4.42
N ARG A 68 13.88 -15.45 -4.06
CA ARG A 68 13.08 -16.58 -3.57
C ARG A 68 12.51 -16.26 -2.20
N LYS A 69 13.29 -15.63 -1.32
CA LYS A 69 12.78 -15.17 -0.01
C LYS A 69 11.71 -14.09 -0.16
N LEU A 70 11.85 -13.14 -1.10
CA LEU A 70 10.78 -12.16 -1.39
C LEU A 70 9.50 -12.85 -1.89
N ASN A 71 9.63 -13.82 -2.79
CA ASN A 71 8.50 -14.63 -3.26
C ASN A 71 7.79 -15.34 -2.10
N GLU A 72 8.55 -15.98 -1.21
CA GLU A 72 8.05 -16.65 -0.01
C GLU A 72 7.34 -15.68 0.94
N GLU A 73 7.92 -14.50 1.19
CA GLU A 73 7.32 -13.46 2.04
C GLU A 73 6.00 -12.91 1.48
N ILE A 74 5.94 -12.65 0.16
CA ILE A 74 4.69 -12.21 -0.48
C ILE A 74 3.64 -13.32 -0.39
N ARG A 75 3.98 -14.57 -0.74
CA ARG A 75 3.05 -15.70 -0.63
C ARG A 75 2.53 -15.88 0.80
N TYR A 76 3.40 -15.74 1.79
CA TYR A 76 3.03 -15.78 3.20
C TYR A 76 2.05 -14.67 3.57
N ALA A 77 2.34 -13.41 3.19
CA ALA A 77 1.50 -12.25 3.49
C ALA A 77 0.06 -12.42 2.97
N TYR A 78 -0.10 -12.96 1.76
CA TYR A 78 -1.42 -13.17 1.14
C TYR A 78 -2.24 -14.32 1.74
N GLN A 79 -1.63 -15.12 2.62
CA GLN A 79 -2.33 -16.13 3.41
C GLN A 79 -2.74 -15.62 4.80
N GLN A 80 -2.35 -14.40 5.16
CA GLN A 80 -2.66 -13.81 6.47
C GLN A 80 -4.03 -13.11 6.47
N ASP A 81 -4.54 -12.89 7.68
CA ASP A 81 -5.79 -12.18 7.91
C ASP A 81 -5.68 -10.67 7.74
N GLU A 82 -6.82 -9.98 7.80
CA GLU A 82 -6.88 -8.53 7.62
C GLU A 82 -6.06 -7.75 8.67
N GLN A 83 -6.00 -8.26 9.91
CA GLN A 83 -5.26 -7.62 11.01
C GLN A 83 -3.76 -7.54 10.68
N PHE A 84 -3.18 -8.60 10.14
CA PHE A 84 -1.79 -8.58 9.67
C PHE A 84 -1.54 -7.48 8.64
N TRP A 85 -2.47 -7.27 7.71
CA TRP A 85 -2.34 -6.24 6.69
C TRP A 85 -2.44 -4.83 7.24
N TRP A 86 -3.28 -4.61 8.25
CA TRP A 86 -3.31 -3.35 8.99
C TRP A 86 -1.96 -3.08 9.66
N GLU A 87 -1.40 -4.06 10.35
CA GLU A 87 -0.10 -3.95 11.03
C GLU A 87 1.06 -3.64 10.07
N MET A 88 1.04 -4.20 8.85
CA MET A 88 2.04 -3.90 7.82
C MET A 88 2.06 -2.44 7.38
N THR A 89 1.00 -1.68 7.62
CA THR A 89 0.96 -0.25 7.29
C THR A 89 1.60 0.65 8.35
N GLY A 90 2.07 0.08 9.47
CA GLY A 90 2.67 0.84 10.57
C GLY A 90 1.65 1.53 11.49
N ALA A 91 0.35 1.43 11.19
CA ALA A 91 -0.73 1.98 11.99
C ALA A 91 -1.71 0.86 12.41
N SER A 92 -2.07 0.83 13.69
CA SER A 92 -3.38 0.28 14.06
C SER A 92 -4.47 1.17 13.45
N GLU A 93 -5.69 0.66 13.24
CA GLU A 93 -6.86 1.43 12.76
C GLU A 93 -7.02 2.79 13.49
N ALA A 94 -6.55 2.87 14.74
CA ALA A 94 -6.61 4.04 15.62
C ALA A 94 -5.46 5.08 15.49
N LYS A 95 -4.47 4.90 14.59
CA LYS A 95 -3.30 5.82 14.46
C LYS A 95 -3.11 6.34 13.02
N GLN A 96 -4.21 6.65 12.34
CA GLN A 96 -4.24 7.09 10.94
C GLN A 96 -3.98 8.61 10.74
N GLU A 97 -3.62 9.36 11.80
CA GLU A 97 -3.54 10.83 11.74
C GLU A 97 -2.35 11.38 10.92
N ASP A 98 -1.33 10.57 10.63
CA ASP A 98 -0.16 10.95 9.80
C ASP A 98 -0.29 10.42 8.35
N PHE A 99 -1.46 10.59 7.74
CA PHE A 99 -1.76 10.12 6.38
C PHE A 99 -1.06 10.92 5.27
N GLU A 100 -0.32 11.96 5.64
CA GLU A 100 0.48 12.75 4.73
C GLU A 100 1.69 11.92 4.25
N PHE A 101 1.43 11.11 3.22
CA PHE A 101 2.41 10.45 2.36
C PHE A 101 2.96 9.10 2.87
N GLY A 102 2.40 7.99 2.38
CA GLY A 102 2.81 6.62 2.74
C GLY A 102 2.22 5.51 1.86
N ASN A 103 2.52 4.24 2.22
CA ASN A 103 2.02 3.04 1.53
C ASN A 103 0.49 3.04 1.33
N GLN A 104 -0.26 3.53 2.32
CA GLN A 104 -1.72 3.59 2.30
C GLN A 104 -2.25 4.55 1.22
N ALA A 105 -1.64 5.74 1.08
CA ALA A 105 -1.99 6.69 0.03
C ALA A 105 -1.68 6.13 -1.36
N ALA A 106 -0.51 5.49 -1.54
CA ALA A 106 -0.16 4.81 -2.79
C ALA A 106 -1.17 3.70 -3.14
N ALA A 107 -1.59 2.93 -2.14
CA ALA A 107 -2.59 1.88 -2.29
C ALA A 107 -3.97 2.45 -2.73
N ILE A 108 -4.41 3.54 -2.11
CA ILE A 108 -5.61 4.27 -2.49
C ILE A 108 -5.53 4.74 -3.95
N PHE A 109 -4.43 5.37 -4.35
CA PHE A 109 -4.26 5.84 -5.73
C PHE A 109 -4.36 4.69 -6.74
N VAL A 110 -3.70 3.57 -6.46
CA VAL A 110 -3.79 2.38 -7.32
C VAL A 110 -5.21 1.82 -7.40
N TRP A 111 -5.95 1.85 -6.29
CA TRP A 111 -7.35 1.44 -6.25
C TRP A 111 -8.23 2.34 -7.12
N GLN A 112 -8.07 3.65 -6.98
CA GLN A 112 -8.78 4.65 -7.77
C GLN A 112 -8.52 4.50 -9.27
N GLU A 113 -7.26 4.33 -9.66
CA GLU A 113 -6.91 4.14 -11.06
C GLU A 113 -7.56 2.88 -11.65
N GLN A 114 -7.63 1.80 -10.88
CA GLN A 114 -8.20 0.54 -11.33
C GLN A 114 -9.72 0.59 -11.47
N TYR A 115 -10.42 1.15 -10.47
CA TYR A 115 -11.87 0.99 -10.36
C TYR A 115 -12.68 2.28 -10.43
N CYS A 116 -12.04 3.42 -10.21
CA CYS A 116 -12.69 4.73 -10.19
C CYS A 116 -12.26 5.59 -11.39
N SER A 117 -11.86 5.01 -12.53
CA SER A 117 -11.43 5.80 -13.69
C SER A 117 -12.60 6.44 -14.45
N GLY A 118 -12.32 7.50 -15.21
CA GLY A 118 -13.29 8.16 -16.08
C GLY A 118 -14.38 8.94 -15.33
N ALA A 119 -15.66 8.66 -15.59
CA ALA A 119 -16.80 9.36 -14.98
C ALA A 119 -16.92 9.13 -13.45
N LEU A 120 -16.16 8.17 -12.91
CA LEU A 120 -16.07 7.86 -11.49
C LEU A 120 -14.78 8.39 -10.83
N SER A 121 -13.97 9.18 -11.57
CA SER A 121 -12.70 9.75 -11.10
C SER A 121 -12.95 10.63 -9.89
N MET A 122 -12.56 10.12 -8.72
CA MET A 122 -12.78 10.78 -7.44
C MET A 122 -11.57 10.59 -6.55
N GLY A 123 -11.26 11.61 -5.74
CA GLY A 123 -10.25 11.58 -4.70
C GLY A 123 -10.77 10.81 -3.49
N LEU A 124 -10.28 9.59 -3.29
CA LEU A 124 -10.50 8.88 -2.05
C LEU A 124 -9.67 9.52 -0.96
N GLU A 125 -10.26 9.55 0.22
CA GLU A 125 -9.68 10.16 1.40
C GLU A 125 -8.98 9.11 2.27
N PRO A 126 -8.08 9.55 3.16
CA PRO A 126 -7.40 8.70 4.13
C PRO A 126 -8.24 7.62 4.82
N GLU A 127 -9.38 8.02 5.37
CA GLU A 127 -10.30 7.17 6.11
C GLU A 127 -10.99 6.10 5.26
N GLU A 128 -10.84 6.16 3.93
CA GLU A 128 -11.41 5.20 2.99
C GLU A 128 -10.40 4.08 2.65
N TYR A 129 -9.20 4.11 3.23
CA TYR A 129 -8.21 3.04 3.07
C TYR A 129 -8.73 1.69 3.59
N HIS A 130 -8.42 0.64 2.84
CA HIS A 130 -8.66 -0.73 3.24
C HIS A 130 -7.47 -1.62 2.81
N PRO A 131 -7.09 -2.64 3.61
CA PRO A 131 -6.01 -3.60 3.29
C PRO A 131 -6.02 -4.17 1.88
N GLU A 132 -7.20 -4.39 1.32
CA GLU A 132 -7.38 -4.89 -0.05
C GLU A 132 -6.76 -3.96 -1.11
N MET A 133 -6.70 -2.66 -0.84
CA MET A 133 -6.03 -1.68 -1.69
C MET A 133 -4.51 -1.90 -1.71
N GLN A 134 -3.91 -2.21 -0.56
CA GLN A 134 -2.47 -2.47 -0.48
C GLN A 134 -2.10 -3.82 -1.08
N LYS A 135 -2.96 -4.84 -0.94
CA LYS A 135 -2.83 -6.07 -1.73
C LYS A 135 -2.83 -5.76 -3.22
N LEU A 136 -3.75 -4.92 -3.71
CA LEU A 136 -3.77 -4.55 -5.13
C LEU A 136 -2.47 -3.85 -5.58
N LEU A 137 -1.96 -2.91 -4.78
CA LEU A 137 -0.66 -2.24 -5.01
C LEU A 137 0.47 -3.26 -5.17
N ILE A 138 0.64 -4.16 -4.19
CA ILE A 138 1.71 -5.18 -4.21
C ILE A 138 1.51 -6.13 -5.39
N TYR A 139 0.29 -6.60 -5.64
CA TYR A 139 0.03 -7.52 -6.72
C TYR A 139 0.39 -6.92 -8.09
N LYS A 140 -0.08 -5.70 -8.36
CA LYS A 140 0.12 -5.05 -9.67
C LYS A 140 1.55 -4.58 -9.90
N TYR A 141 2.17 -3.99 -8.89
CA TYR A 141 3.41 -3.26 -9.07
C TYR A 141 4.64 -4.02 -8.57
N ILE A 142 4.47 -5.03 -7.71
CA ILE A 142 5.57 -5.86 -7.20
C ILE A 142 5.46 -7.29 -7.75
N TRP A 143 4.33 -7.97 -7.57
CA TRP A 143 4.21 -9.39 -7.95
C TRP A 143 4.25 -9.59 -9.47
N LEU A 144 3.34 -8.96 -10.22
CA LEU A 144 3.24 -9.16 -11.67
C LEU A 144 4.54 -8.83 -12.43
N PRO A 145 5.28 -7.74 -12.11
CA PRO A 145 6.53 -7.44 -12.80
C PRO A 145 7.68 -8.42 -12.47
N LEU A 146 7.71 -8.97 -11.24
CA LEU A 146 8.80 -9.83 -10.78
C LEU A 146 8.59 -11.31 -11.05
N PHE A 147 7.35 -11.77 -10.95
CA PHE A 147 6.98 -13.16 -11.08
C PHE A 147 5.87 -13.32 -12.13
N PRO A 148 6.09 -12.83 -13.38
CA PRO A 148 5.04 -12.75 -14.41
C PRO A 148 4.48 -14.11 -14.83
N GLU A 149 5.25 -15.18 -14.66
CA GLU A 149 4.85 -16.55 -14.98
C GLU A 149 4.24 -17.29 -13.76
N GLU A 150 4.24 -16.68 -12.57
CA GLU A 150 3.75 -17.30 -11.35
C GLU A 150 2.35 -16.80 -10.95
N THR A 151 1.52 -17.73 -10.49
CA THR A 151 0.25 -17.39 -9.83
C THR A 151 0.50 -17.11 -8.35
N LEU A 152 -0.06 -15.99 -7.86
CA LEU A 152 -0.13 -15.68 -6.43
C LEU A 152 -1.31 -16.45 -5.80
N PRO A 153 -1.08 -17.50 -5.00
CA PRO A 153 -2.16 -18.32 -4.46
C PRO A 153 -3.00 -17.53 -3.47
N GLY A 154 -4.32 -17.75 -3.49
CA GLY A 154 -5.23 -17.12 -2.54
C GLY A 154 -5.55 -15.66 -2.86
N TYR A 155 -5.07 -15.11 -3.97
CA TYR A 155 -5.38 -13.75 -4.37
C TYR A 155 -5.95 -13.66 -5.77
N GLN A 156 -7.07 -12.96 -5.88
CA GLN A 156 -7.62 -12.45 -7.11
C GLN A 156 -8.06 -11.01 -6.83
N PRO A 157 -7.65 -10.02 -7.64
CA PRO A 157 -8.17 -8.67 -7.53
C PRO A 157 -9.71 -8.69 -7.53
N PRO A 158 -10.36 -7.88 -6.69
CA PRO A 158 -11.81 -7.81 -6.68
C PRO A 158 -12.40 -7.45 -8.05
N ALA A 159 -13.58 -8.00 -8.36
CA ALA A 159 -14.25 -7.71 -9.64
C ALA A 159 -14.71 -6.25 -9.76
N SER A 160 -14.81 -5.52 -8.64
CA SER A 160 -15.22 -4.13 -8.58
C SER A 160 -14.44 -3.39 -7.49
N GLY A 161 -14.45 -2.07 -7.55
CA GLY A 161 -13.83 -1.21 -6.53
C GLY A 161 -14.61 -1.13 -5.22
N TYR A 162 -15.76 -1.80 -5.12
CA TYR A 162 -16.59 -1.76 -3.91
C TYR A 162 -16.09 -2.75 -2.86
N LEU A 163 -15.89 -2.25 -1.64
CA LEU A 163 -15.51 -3.04 -0.47
C LEU A 163 -16.60 -2.99 0.60
N PRO A 164 -16.91 -4.10 1.31
CA PRO A 164 -17.91 -4.10 2.37
C PRO A 164 -17.66 -3.07 3.49
N HIS A 165 -16.39 -2.73 3.75
CA HIS A 165 -16.02 -1.65 4.68
C HIS A 165 -16.73 -0.33 4.36
N PHE A 166 -17.02 -0.06 3.09
CA PHE A 166 -17.70 1.15 2.69
C PHE A 166 -19.17 1.24 3.13
N ASP A 167 -19.83 0.13 3.44
CA ASP A 167 -21.17 0.17 4.05
C ASP A 167 -21.11 0.85 5.43
N ARG A 168 -20.02 0.66 6.18
CA ARG A 168 -19.78 1.31 7.47
C ARG A 168 -19.63 2.82 7.30
N LEU A 169 -18.78 3.25 6.38
CA LEU A 169 -18.56 4.68 6.08
C LEU A 169 -19.86 5.38 5.64
N LEU A 170 -20.68 4.69 4.85
CA LEU A 170 -22.00 5.21 4.44
C LEU A 170 -23.00 5.30 5.58
N ALA A 171 -22.91 4.42 6.58
CA ALA A 171 -23.79 4.44 7.75
C ALA A 171 -23.39 5.51 8.77
N GLU A 172 -22.10 5.77 8.90
CA GLU A 172 -21.53 6.76 9.83
C GLU A 172 -21.58 8.20 9.28
N SER A 173 -21.66 8.36 7.95
CA SER A 173 -21.63 9.67 7.29
C SER A 173 -23.01 10.15 6.83
N ASN A 174 -23.47 11.24 7.44
CA ASN A 174 -24.63 12.01 6.97
C ASN A 174 -24.28 13.01 5.84
N SER A 175 -23.01 13.05 5.41
CA SER A 175 -22.54 13.98 4.39
C SER A 175 -22.61 13.35 2.99
N GLY A 176 -22.83 14.15 1.95
CA GLY A 176 -22.74 13.71 0.54
C GLY A 176 -21.33 13.28 0.10
N LYS A 177 -20.35 13.29 1.00
CA LYS A 177 -18.93 13.01 0.75
C LYS A 177 -18.71 11.64 0.09
N HIS A 178 -19.46 10.62 0.52
CA HIS A 178 -19.31 9.23 0.04
C HIS A 178 -20.32 8.84 -1.05
N ASP A 179 -20.90 9.82 -1.77
CA ASP A 179 -21.83 9.53 -2.89
C ASP A 179 -21.23 8.62 -3.96
N TRP A 180 -19.91 8.61 -4.07
CA TRP A 180 -19.15 7.78 -5.00
C TRP A 180 -19.21 6.31 -4.68
N ILE A 181 -19.20 5.95 -3.39
CA ILE A 181 -19.37 4.57 -2.92
C ILE A 181 -20.69 4.01 -3.47
N ARG A 182 -21.76 4.83 -3.43
CA ARG A 182 -23.09 4.45 -3.93
C ARG A 182 -23.11 4.26 -5.45
N ARG A 183 -22.21 4.92 -6.19
CA ARG A 183 -22.10 4.81 -7.65
C ARG A 183 -21.34 3.55 -8.06
N ILE A 184 -20.27 3.18 -7.35
CA ILE A 184 -19.48 1.97 -7.64
C ILE A 184 -20.15 0.67 -7.18
N LYS A 185 -21.17 0.74 -6.33
CA LYS A 185 -21.99 -0.40 -5.88
C LYS A 185 -23.00 -0.88 -6.95
N LYS A 186 -23.30 -0.05 -7.95
CA LYS A 186 -24.31 -0.31 -9.00
C LYS A 186 -23.67 -0.85 -10.27
#